data_AF-M3E4J2-F1
#
_entry.id   AF-M3E4J2-F1
#
_cell.length_a   1.000
_cell.length_b   1.000
_cell.length_c   1.000
_cell.angle_alpha   90.00
_cell.angle_beta   90.00
_cell.angle_gamma   90.00
#
_symmetry.space_group_name_H-M   'P 1'
#
loop_
_entity.id
_entity.type
_entity.pdbx_description
1 polymer ?
#
loop_
_entity_poly.entity_id
_entity_poly.type
_entity_poly.pdbx_seq_one_letter_code
_entity_poly.pdbx_strand_id
1 'polypeptide(L)'
;MNGDAMGKSMQGAGGALVMGVVMNSIMARSAANNRILDKTPSEWLEDVYNEIHAVFKSFNGSMVISATIFLIEEESGKCFYFNAEHPFTVLYRDGKASFLEEGLQLRKLGLDSEFDFQVRTFELKKGDVLILGSDGRDDIDLTPEETVRTINEDENLFLVNVEKGKGNLEDIESEIRKHGELTDDLSLLKVEFQMERKSDEPEEETFTGGDRIEVALNPDIIYEDAKQLYKNGKVDQALELLKTGYTHDTANQKINKLLGLLSFKGKDYTTAIEVLNNYLKTDPGLHEYWFYLSIANKKVGKYEQALQASLKLNDIQPENLSNLVNLSDIYRLMDQFDLAEEVARKLIHLDPGNQNGERLLKLIERDRA
;
A
#
# COMPACT_ATOMS: atom_id res chain seq x y z
N MET A 1 -12.75 -7.02 -1.33
CA MET A 1 -13.78 -6.05 -1.76
C MET A 1 -13.29 -5.37 -3.02
N ASN A 2 -14.17 -5.13 -3.98
CA ASN A 2 -13.99 -4.09 -5.00
C ASN A 2 -15.24 -3.20 -4.98
N GLY A 3 -15.11 -1.91 -5.22
CA GLY A 3 -16.25 -1.00 -5.19
C GLY A 3 -15.94 0.35 -5.81
N ASP A 4 -17.00 0.99 -6.31
CA ASP A 4 -16.94 2.24 -7.03
C ASP A 4 -17.96 3.26 -6.50
N ALA A 5 -17.46 4.43 -6.13
CA ALA A 5 -18.25 5.50 -5.53
C ALA A 5 -18.81 6.42 -6.60
N MET A 6 -20.14 6.50 -6.68
CA MET A 6 -20.81 7.30 -7.69
C MET A 6 -20.67 8.81 -7.40
N GLY A 7 -20.30 9.57 -8.42
CA GLY A 7 -20.28 11.03 -8.40
C GLY A 7 -19.14 11.61 -9.23
N LYS A 8 -19.12 12.93 -9.42
CA LYS A 8 -17.97 13.60 -10.07
C LYS A 8 -16.71 13.40 -9.22
N SER A 9 -15.52 13.56 -9.82
CA SER A 9 -14.19 13.33 -9.20
C SER A 9 -14.08 13.55 -7.68
N MET A 10 -14.55 14.68 -7.15
CA MET A 10 -14.49 14.96 -5.70
C MET A 10 -15.43 14.09 -4.84
N GLN A 11 -16.64 13.80 -5.34
CA GLN A 11 -17.60 12.91 -4.67
C GLN A 11 -17.14 11.45 -4.74
N GLY A 12 -16.61 11.00 -5.88
CA GLY A 12 -16.03 9.66 -6.04
C GLY A 12 -14.87 9.44 -5.07
N ALA A 13 -13.90 10.37 -5.03
CA ALA A 13 -12.78 10.32 -4.08
C ALA A 13 -13.23 10.33 -2.62
N GLY A 14 -14.24 11.16 -2.29
CA GLY A 14 -14.83 11.20 -0.95
C GLY A 14 -15.50 9.88 -0.57
N GLY A 15 -16.24 9.27 -1.49
CA GLY A 15 -16.91 7.98 -1.26
C GLY A 15 -15.93 6.83 -1.10
N ALA A 16 -14.87 6.79 -1.90
CA ALA A 16 -13.79 5.81 -1.75
C ALA A 16 -13.11 5.93 -0.38
N LEU A 17 -12.85 7.15 0.10
CA LEU A 17 -12.25 7.39 1.42
C LEU A 17 -13.18 6.97 2.56
N VAL A 18 -14.47 7.31 2.48
CA VAL A 18 -15.48 6.88 3.47
C VAL A 18 -15.57 5.36 3.52
N MET A 19 -15.66 4.72 2.35
CA MET A 19 -15.71 3.25 2.26
C MET A 19 -14.47 2.60 2.87
N GLY A 20 -13.27 3.10 2.53
CA GLY A 20 -12.02 2.60 3.08
C GLY A 20 -11.96 2.72 4.61
N VAL A 21 -12.40 3.85 5.18
CA VAL A 21 -12.44 4.04 6.63
C VAL A 21 -13.44 3.10 7.31
N VAL A 22 -14.65 2.96 6.77
CA VAL A 22 -15.69 2.07 7.31
C VAL A 22 -15.21 0.62 7.27
N MET A 23 -14.69 0.16 6.14
CA MET A 23 -14.18 -1.20 5.99
C MET A 23 -13.00 -1.49 6.90
N ASN A 24 -12.03 -0.57 7.00
CA ASN A 24 -10.91 -0.73 7.92
C ASN A 24 -11.40 -0.83 9.38
N SER A 25 -12.42 -0.06 9.75
CA SER A 25 -13.03 -0.12 11.07
C SER A 25 -13.73 -1.47 11.33
N ILE A 26 -14.51 -1.98 10.35
CA ILE A 26 -15.15 -3.29 10.41
C ILE A 26 -14.10 -4.40 10.54
N MET A 27 -13.06 -4.38 9.71
CA MET A 27 -11.98 -5.37 9.72
C MET A 27 -11.19 -5.33 11.03
N ALA A 28 -10.82 -4.13 11.50
CA ALA A 28 -10.11 -3.96 12.77
C ALA A 28 -10.93 -4.51 13.95
N ARG A 29 -12.25 -4.27 13.99
CA ARG A 29 -13.10 -4.87 15.02
C ARG A 29 -13.17 -6.38 14.85
N SER A 30 -13.36 -6.87 13.63
CA SER A 30 -13.55 -8.30 13.34
C SER A 30 -12.33 -9.13 13.73
N ALA A 31 -11.13 -8.64 13.40
CA ALA A 31 -9.85 -9.32 13.63
C ALA A 31 -9.15 -8.94 14.95
N ALA A 32 -9.67 -8.00 15.73
CA ALA A 32 -9.02 -7.55 16.98
C ALA A 32 -8.74 -8.72 17.93
N ASN A 33 -7.49 -8.80 18.39
CA ASN A 33 -7.02 -9.75 19.41
C ASN A 33 -7.21 -11.24 19.04
N ASN A 34 -7.17 -11.59 17.75
CA ASN A 34 -7.38 -12.97 17.25
C ASN A 34 -8.66 -13.60 17.80
N ARG A 35 -9.69 -12.78 17.99
CA ARG A 35 -10.97 -13.28 18.49
C ARG A 35 -11.61 -14.12 17.39
N ILE A 36 -12.06 -15.31 17.77
CA ILE A 36 -13.01 -16.06 16.96
C ILE A 36 -14.36 -15.36 17.14
N LEU A 37 -14.93 -14.88 16.04
CA LEU A 37 -16.26 -14.30 16.08
C LEU A 37 -17.28 -15.41 16.28
N ASP A 38 -18.18 -15.23 17.24
CA ASP A 38 -19.36 -16.08 17.40
C ASP A 38 -20.44 -15.67 16.38
N LYS A 39 -20.07 -15.72 15.09
CA LYS A 39 -20.90 -15.36 13.93
C LYS A 39 -20.52 -16.22 12.74
N THR A 40 -21.51 -16.61 11.97
CA THR A 40 -21.30 -17.26 10.66
C THR A 40 -20.81 -16.24 9.62
N PRO A 41 -20.16 -16.70 8.52
CA PRO A 41 -19.76 -15.81 7.42
C PRO A 41 -20.91 -14.99 6.85
N SER A 42 -22.11 -15.58 6.76
CA SER A 42 -23.29 -14.89 6.26
C SER A 42 -23.77 -13.79 7.20
N GLU A 43 -23.85 -14.07 8.52
CA GLU A 43 -24.22 -13.04 9.51
C GLU A 43 -23.21 -11.90 9.53
N TRP A 44 -21.92 -12.21 9.41
CA TRP A 44 -20.89 -11.18 9.33
C TRP A 44 -21.04 -10.30 8.09
N LEU A 45 -21.29 -10.88 6.92
CA LEU A 45 -21.53 -10.11 5.69
C LEU A 45 -22.81 -9.28 5.75
N GLU A 46 -23.83 -9.76 6.44
CA GLU A 46 -25.05 -9.00 6.70
C GLU A 46 -24.79 -7.79 7.60
N ASP A 47 -23.99 -7.94 8.66
CA ASP A 47 -23.56 -6.80 9.48
C ASP A 47 -22.75 -5.78 8.66
N VAL A 48 -21.81 -6.27 7.83
CA VAL A 48 -21.00 -5.43 6.94
C VAL A 48 -21.89 -4.64 5.98
N TYR A 49 -22.84 -5.32 5.33
CA TYR A 49 -23.82 -4.67 4.47
C TYR A 49 -24.59 -3.59 5.23
N ASN A 50 -25.18 -3.92 6.38
CA ASN A 50 -26.02 -3.00 7.14
C ASN A 50 -25.24 -1.76 7.60
N GLU A 51 -24.01 -1.93 8.06
CA GLU A 51 -23.16 -0.83 8.51
C GLU A 51 -22.78 0.11 7.37
N ILE A 52 -22.27 -0.44 6.26
CA ILE A 52 -21.89 0.37 5.10
C ILE A 52 -23.12 1.04 4.48
N HIS A 53 -24.19 0.27 4.30
CA HIS A 53 -25.44 0.77 3.76
C HIS A 53 -25.98 1.94 4.60
N ALA A 54 -25.99 1.83 5.93
CA ALA A 54 -26.44 2.90 6.83
C ALA A 54 -25.57 4.16 6.72
N VAL A 55 -24.24 4.00 6.63
CA VAL A 55 -23.32 5.13 6.41
C VAL A 55 -23.65 5.83 5.08
N PHE A 56 -23.77 5.08 3.98
CA PHE A 56 -24.03 5.71 2.68
C PHE A 56 -25.44 6.29 2.58
N LYS A 57 -26.42 5.68 3.26
CA LYS A 57 -27.80 6.19 3.36
C LYS A 57 -27.86 7.56 4.04
N SER A 58 -26.94 7.83 4.97
CA SER A 58 -26.84 9.14 5.63
C SER A 58 -26.51 10.30 4.69
N PHE A 59 -25.92 10.03 3.51
CA PHE A 59 -25.69 11.04 2.47
C PHE A 59 -26.96 11.38 1.66
N ASN A 60 -28.10 10.74 1.95
CA ASN A 60 -29.41 11.01 1.35
C ASN A 60 -29.38 11.03 -0.18
N GLY A 61 -28.73 10.04 -0.81
CA GLY A 61 -28.61 9.92 -2.26
C GLY A 61 -27.61 10.87 -2.92
N SER A 62 -26.97 11.76 -2.16
CA SER A 62 -25.91 12.65 -2.68
C SER A 62 -24.63 11.89 -3.03
N MET A 63 -24.45 10.72 -2.43
CA MET A 63 -23.33 9.80 -2.63
C MET A 63 -23.83 8.38 -2.38
N VAL A 64 -23.54 7.48 -3.30
CA VAL A 64 -23.88 6.05 -3.24
C VAL A 64 -22.68 5.28 -3.75
N ILE A 65 -22.56 4.01 -3.36
CA ILE A 65 -21.41 3.19 -3.76
C ILE A 65 -21.89 1.84 -4.30
N SER A 66 -21.35 1.45 -5.44
CA SER A 66 -21.41 0.06 -5.89
C SER A 66 -20.30 -0.72 -5.21
N ALA A 67 -20.54 -1.95 -4.78
CA ALA A 67 -19.48 -2.78 -4.25
C ALA A 67 -19.81 -4.26 -4.34
N THR A 68 -18.77 -5.08 -4.49
CA THR A 68 -18.83 -6.51 -4.26
C THR A 68 -17.86 -6.91 -3.15
N ILE A 69 -18.35 -7.71 -2.21
CA ILE A 69 -17.60 -8.13 -1.02
C ILE A 69 -17.63 -9.65 -0.94
N PHE A 70 -16.45 -10.25 -0.87
CA PHE A 70 -16.25 -11.69 -0.73
C PHE A 70 -15.57 -12.00 0.60
N LEU A 71 -16.05 -13.06 1.25
CA LEU A 71 -15.31 -13.88 2.20
C LEU A 71 -14.96 -15.19 1.49
N ILE A 72 -13.69 -15.59 1.54
CA ILE A 72 -13.18 -16.79 0.88
C ILE A 72 -12.52 -17.65 1.94
N GLU A 73 -13.00 -18.88 2.11
CA GLU A 73 -12.37 -19.89 2.95
C GLU A 73 -11.21 -20.52 2.19
N GLU A 74 -9.98 -20.30 2.67
CA GLU A 74 -8.75 -20.65 1.96
C GLU A 74 -8.58 -22.18 1.76
N GLU A 75 -9.01 -22.98 2.73
CA GLU A 75 -8.81 -24.44 2.68
C GLU A 75 -9.79 -25.14 1.72
N SER A 76 -11.05 -24.70 1.71
CA SER A 76 -12.14 -25.35 0.97
C SER A 76 -12.43 -24.68 -0.37
N GLY A 77 -12.04 -23.41 -0.54
CA GLY A 77 -12.47 -22.58 -1.66
C GLY A 77 -13.93 -22.12 -1.55
N LYS A 78 -14.60 -22.38 -0.43
CA LYS A 78 -15.97 -21.93 -0.21
C LYS A 78 -15.99 -20.41 -0.03
N CYS A 79 -16.85 -19.77 -0.79
CA CYS A 79 -16.98 -18.32 -0.78
C CYS A 79 -18.38 -17.92 -0.35
N PHE A 80 -18.46 -16.80 0.36
CA PHE A 80 -19.67 -16.09 0.72
C PHE A 80 -19.53 -14.67 0.21
N TYR A 81 -20.52 -14.15 -0.50
CA TYR A 81 -20.40 -12.82 -1.08
C TYR A 81 -21.74 -12.15 -1.29
N PHE A 82 -21.72 -10.84 -1.51
CA PHE A 82 -22.82 -10.11 -2.11
C PHE A 82 -22.26 -9.08 -3.09
N ASN A 83 -23.07 -8.73 -4.09
CA ASN A 83 -22.77 -7.71 -5.06
C ASN A 83 -23.90 -6.66 -5.06
N ALA A 84 -23.57 -5.44 -4.67
CA ALA A 84 -24.46 -4.29 -4.61
C ALA A 84 -24.28 -3.43 -5.87
N GLU A 85 -24.89 -3.87 -6.97
CA GLU A 85 -24.92 -3.17 -8.28
C GLU A 85 -23.52 -2.73 -8.77
N HIS A 86 -22.50 -3.54 -8.48
CA HIS A 86 -21.16 -3.42 -9.04
C HIS A 86 -21.06 -4.33 -10.28
N PRO A 87 -20.18 -4.06 -11.26
CA PRO A 87 -20.03 -4.91 -12.43
C PRO A 87 -19.83 -6.37 -12.03
N PHE A 88 -20.48 -7.27 -12.78
CA PHE A 88 -20.49 -8.69 -12.41
C PHE A 88 -19.08 -9.27 -12.36
N THR A 89 -18.87 -10.11 -11.35
CA THR A 89 -17.63 -10.81 -11.11
C THR A 89 -17.44 -11.85 -12.20
N VAL A 90 -16.26 -11.90 -12.82
CA VAL A 90 -15.94 -12.89 -13.83
C VAL A 90 -15.19 -14.05 -13.18
N LEU A 91 -15.74 -15.26 -13.32
CA LEU A 91 -15.03 -16.51 -13.07
C LEU A 91 -14.36 -16.96 -14.35
N TYR A 92 -13.03 -17.06 -14.32
CA TYR A 92 -12.21 -17.69 -15.35
C TYR A 92 -11.74 -19.07 -14.88
N ARG A 93 -12.22 -20.11 -15.57
CA ARG A 93 -11.96 -21.52 -15.25
C ARG A 93 -11.71 -22.30 -16.53
N ASP A 94 -10.64 -23.07 -16.58
CA ASP A 94 -10.29 -23.97 -17.69
C ASP A 94 -10.31 -23.28 -19.08
N GLY A 95 -9.84 -22.03 -19.14
CA GLY A 95 -9.82 -21.27 -20.39
C GLY A 95 -11.12 -20.55 -20.75
N LYS A 96 -12.14 -20.62 -19.89
CA LYS A 96 -13.47 -20.05 -20.12
C LYS A 96 -13.83 -19.00 -19.09
N ALA A 97 -14.39 -17.87 -19.56
CA ALA A 97 -14.88 -16.80 -18.71
C ALA A 97 -16.41 -16.83 -18.63
N SER A 98 -16.95 -16.61 -17.44
CA SER A 98 -18.40 -16.51 -17.20
C SER A 98 -18.69 -15.57 -16.04
N PHE A 99 -19.84 -14.90 -16.05
CA PHE A 99 -20.29 -14.12 -14.90
C PHE A 99 -20.74 -15.04 -13.76
N LEU A 100 -20.44 -14.63 -12.53
CA LEU A 100 -20.87 -15.33 -11.32
C LEU A 100 -22.30 -14.96 -10.93
N GLU A 101 -22.68 -13.70 -11.14
CA GLU A 101 -24.01 -13.15 -10.86
C GLU A 101 -24.96 -13.31 -12.06
N GLU A 102 -26.25 -13.40 -11.76
CA GLU A 102 -27.33 -13.48 -12.75
C GLU A 102 -28.33 -12.35 -12.50
N GLY A 103 -28.26 -11.30 -13.31
CA GLY A 103 -29.15 -10.14 -13.23
C GLY A 103 -28.92 -9.27 -11.98
N LEU A 104 -29.69 -8.19 -11.87
CA LEU A 104 -29.63 -7.28 -10.72
C LEU A 104 -30.29 -7.92 -9.49
N GLN A 105 -29.55 -8.02 -8.39
CA GLN A 105 -29.99 -8.69 -7.16
C GLN A 105 -29.98 -7.79 -5.92
N LEU A 106 -29.32 -6.65 -5.97
CA LEU A 106 -29.22 -5.70 -4.86
C LEU A 106 -28.83 -4.32 -5.42
N ARG A 107 -29.48 -3.26 -4.94
CA ARG A 107 -29.14 -1.87 -5.32
C ARG A 107 -27.83 -1.42 -4.68
N LYS A 108 -27.23 -0.37 -5.25
CA LYS A 108 -26.07 0.33 -4.67
C LYS A 108 -26.29 0.65 -3.20
N LEU A 109 -25.21 0.58 -2.42
CA LEU A 109 -25.23 0.91 -0.99
C LEU A 109 -25.54 2.40 -0.81
N GLY A 110 -26.48 2.70 0.09
CA GLY A 110 -27.03 4.03 0.31
C GLY A 110 -28.37 4.31 -0.39
N LEU A 111 -28.85 3.41 -1.25
CA LEU A 111 -30.18 3.48 -1.87
C LEU A 111 -31.11 2.39 -1.33
N ASP A 112 -32.38 2.73 -1.11
CA ASP A 112 -33.39 1.71 -0.80
C ASP A 112 -33.46 0.68 -1.93
N SER A 113 -33.44 -0.61 -1.56
CA SER A 113 -33.50 -1.72 -2.50
C SER A 113 -34.87 -2.38 -2.45
N GLU A 114 -35.41 -2.69 -3.61
CA GLU A 114 -36.62 -3.52 -3.76
C GLU A 114 -36.36 -5.03 -3.57
N PHE A 115 -35.08 -5.40 -3.44
CA PHE A 115 -34.60 -6.76 -3.23
C PHE A 115 -34.14 -6.90 -1.78
N ASP A 116 -34.50 -8.02 -1.16
CA ASP A 116 -33.99 -8.37 0.17
C ASP A 116 -32.49 -8.69 0.09
N PHE A 117 -31.73 -8.24 1.09
CA PHE A 117 -30.32 -8.58 1.19
C PHE A 117 -30.13 -10.09 1.33
N GLN A 118 -29.26 -10.67 0.52
CA GLN A 118 -28.92 -12.08 0.55
C GLN A 118 -27.43 -12.30 0.35
N VAL A 119 -26.85 -13.14 1.21
CA VAL A 119 -25.49 -13.64 1.01
C VAL A 119 -25.53 -14.83 0.06
N ARG A 120 -24.78 -14.70 -1.03
CA ARG A 120 -24.59 -15.74 -2.04
C ARG A 120 -23.40 -16.62 -1.66
N THR A 121 -23.45 -17.87 -2.09
CA THR A 121 -22.35 -18.81 -1.88
C THR A 121 -21.92 -19.44 -3.19
N PHE A 122 -20.62 -19.61 -3.36
CA PHE A 122 -20.07 -20.37 -4.47
C PHE A 122 -18.79 -21.10 -4.02
N GLU A 123 -18.29 -22.04 -4.81
CA GLU A 123 -17.10 -22.83 -4.47
C GLU A 123 -16.04 -22.69 -5.57
N LEU A 124 -14.87 -22.22 -5.18
CA LEU A 124 -13.66 -22.16 -5.99
C LEU A 124 -13.03 -23.54 -6.10
N LYS A 125 -12.52 -23.84 -7.29
CA LYS A 125 -11.68 -24.99 -7.60
C LYS A 125 -10.26 -24.53 -7.80
N LYS A 126 -9.29 -25.41 -7.53
CA LYS A 126 -7.88 -25.12 -7.76
C LYS A 126 -7.65 -24.60 -9.19
N GLY A 127 -6.99 -23.46 -9.30
CA GLY A 127 -6.69 -22.80 -10.58
C GLY A 127 -7.79 -21.84 -11.07
N ASP A 128 -8.91 -21.74 -10.37
CA ASP A 128 -9.91 -20.73 -10.67
C ASP A 128 -9.36 -19.32 -10.43
N VAL A 129 -9.79 -18.40 -11.29
CA VAL A 129 -9.49 -16.99 -11.18
C VAL A 129 -10.78 -16.19 -11.14
N LEU A 130 -10.95 -15.36 -10.12
CA LEU A 130 -11.96 -14.30 -10.09
C LEU A 130 -11.34 -13.00 -10.59
N ILE A 131 -12.04 -12.32 -11.49
CA ILE A 131 -11.71 -10.98 -11.96
C ILE A 131 -12.87 -10.05 -11.61
N LEU A 132 -12.59 -9.03 -10.81
CA LEU A 132 -13.50 -7.96 -10.43
C LEU A 132 -13.00 -6.67 -11.10
N GLY A 133 -13.89 -5.74 -11.45
CA GLY A 133 -13.47 -4.46 -12.02
C GLY A 133 -14.51 -3.36 -11.91
N SER A 134 -14.07 -2.11 -12.02
CA SER A 134 -14.96 -0.94 -12.15
C SER A 134 -15.77 -1.00 -13.44
N ASP A 135 -16.82 -0.19 -13.52
CA ASP A 135 -17.66 -0.03 -14.71
C ASP A 135 -16.88 0.49 -15.92
N GLY A 136 -15.81 1.26 -15.68
CA GLY A 136 -14.86 1.68 -16.71
C GLY A 136 -14.28 0.56 -17.57
N ARG A 137 -14.34 -0.71 -17.14
CA ARG A 137 -13.95 -1.87 -17.99
C ARG A 137 -14.86 -2.08 -19.21
N ASP A 138 -16.09 -1.56 -19.14
CA ASP A 138 -17.14 -1.68 -20.15
C ASP A 138 -17.32 -0.36 -20.94
N ASP A 139 -16.83 0.77 -20.41
CA ASP A 139 -16.88 2.11 -21.02
C ASP A 139 -15.83 2.33 -22.12
N ILE A 140 -16.08 1.71 -23.29
CA ILE A 140 -15.18 1.73 -24.45
C ILE A 140 -15.82 2.52 -25.59
N ASP A 141 -15.15 3.57 -26.07
CA ASP A 141 -15.47 4.25 -27.32
C ASP A 141 -14.91 3.46 -28.51
N LEU A 142 -15.81 2.86 -29.28
CA LEU A 142 -15.49 2.03 -30.44
C LEU A 142 -15.13 2.86 -31.69
N THR A 143 -15.43 4.16 -31.69
CA THR A 143 -15.21 5.06 -32.81
C THR A 143 -14.53 6.37 -32.36
N PRO A 144 -13.31 6.29 -31.77
CA PRO A 144 -12.66 7.46 -31.16
C PRO A 144 -12.30 8.56 -32.18
N GLU A 145 -12.14 8.18 -33.46
CA GLU A 145 -11.83 9.11 -34.55
C GLU A 145 -13.06 9.79 -35.17
N GLU A 146 -14.27 9.41 -34.74
CA GLU A 146 -15.52 9.96 -35.28
C GLU A 146 -16.06 11.10 -34.41
N THR A 147 -16.78 12.03 -35.06
CA THR A 147 -17.43 13.15 -34.35
C THR A 147 -18.58 12.72 -33.44
N VAL A 148 -19.18 11.54 -33.72
CA VAL A 148 -20.22 10.92 -32.91
C VAL A 148 -19.65 9.64 -32.36
N ARG A 149 -19.55 9.55 -31.03
CA ARG A 149 -19.00 8.38 -30.35
C ARG A 149 -20.00 7.24 -30.31
N THR A 150 -19.52 6.02 -30.49
CA THR A 150 -20.28 4.79 -30.31
C THR A 150 -19.71 4.05 -29.11
N ILE A 151 -20.44 4.03 -28.00
CA ILE A 151 -20.02 3.33 -26.78
C ILE A 151 -20.39 1.86 -26.89
N ASN A 152 -19.52 0.98 -26.38
CA ASN A 152 -19.78 -0.45 -26.30
C ASN A 152 -21.09 -0.74 -25.52
N GLU A 153 -21.98 -1.53 -26.12
CA GLU A 153 -23.21 -2.04 -25.50
C GLU A 153 -23.18 -3.58 -25.33
N ASP A 154 -22.10 -4.26 -25.74
CA ASP A 154 -21.96 -5.70 -25.56
C ASP A 154 -21.50 -6.01 -24.13
N GLU A 155 -22.46 -6.42 -23.30
CA GLU A 155 -22.25 -6.86 -21.91
C GLU A 155 -21.31 -8.08 -21.80
N ASN A 156 -21.07 -8.83 -22.87
CA ASN A 156 -20.19 -10.00 -22.87
C ASN A 156 -18.78 -9.71 -23.38
N LEU A 157 -18.49 -8.51 -23.88
CA LEU A 157 -17.19 -8.17 -24.44
C LEU A 157 -16.07 -8.36 -23.40
N PHE A 158 -16.33 -8.01 -22.14
CA PHE A 158 -15.37 -8.20 -21.06
C PHE A 158 -15.01 -9.68 -20.84
N LEU A 159 -15.97 -10.62 -20.97
CA LEU A 159 -15.68 -12.06 -20.90
C LEU A 159 -14.71 -12.49 -22.00
N VAL A 160 -14.91 -12.01 -23.23
CA VAL A 160 -14.01 -12.30 -24.36
C VAL A 160 -12.60 -11.78 -24.09
N ASN A 161 -12.49 -10.59 -23.51
CA ASN A 161 -11.19 -10.01 -23.12
C ASN A 161 -10.50 -10.84 -22.04
N VAL A 162 -11.25 -11.31 -21.03
CA VAL A 162 -10.74 -12.23 -20.00
C VAL A 162 -10.24 -13.55 -20.61
N GLU A 163 -10.98 -14.14 -21.55
CA GLU A 163 -10.56 -15.37 -22.22
C GLU A 163 -9.28 -15.18 -23.04
N LYS A 164 -9.19 -14.10 -23.84
CA LYS A 164 -8.02 -13.78 -24.67
C LYS A 164 -6.79 -13.46 -23.82
N GLY A 165 -6.98 -12.69 -22.75
CA GLY A 165 -5.93 -12.36 -21.77
C GLY A 165 -5.62 -13.48 -20.79
N LYS A 166 -6.30 -14.64 -20.90
CA LYS A 166 -6.09 -15.82 -20.07
C LYS A 166 -6.11 -15.56 -18.56
N GLY A 167 -6.96 -14.63 -18.12
CA GLY A 167 -7.04 -14.22 -16.71
C GLY A 167 -5.82 -13.44 -16.19
N ASN A 168 -4.90 -12.98 -17.04
CA ASN A 168 -3.83 -12.05 -16.68
C ASN A 168 -4.31 -10.60 -16.84
N LEU A 169 -4.04 -9.74 -15.85
CA LEU A 169 -4.60 -8.39 -15.81
C LEU A 169 -4.05 -7.47 -16.91
N GLU A 170 -2.75 -7.52 -17.15
CA GLU A 170 -2.08 -6.69 -18.17
C GLU A 170 -2.54 -7.08 -19.58
N ASP A 171 -2.66 -8.39 -19.84
CA ASP A 171 -3.16 -8.90 -21.10
C ASP A 171 -4.64 -8.57 -21.30
N ILE A 172 -5.46 -8.64 -20.25
CA ILE A 172 -6.88 -8.21 -20.30
C ILE A 172 -7.00 -6.73 -20.65
N GLU A 173 -6.22 -5.86 -19.99
CA GLU A 173 -6.18 -4.43 -20.33
C GLU A 173 -5.77 -4.23 -21.79
N SER A 174 -4.74 -4.94 -22.24
CA SER A 174 -4.29 -4.88 -23.64
C SER A 174 -5.40 -5.29 -24.62
N GLU A 175 -6.17 -6.34 -24.29
CA GLU A 175 -7.31 -6.77 -25.11
C GLU A 175 -8.46 -5.76 -25.11
N ILE A 176 -8.78 -5.14 -23.97
CA ILE A 176 -9.79 -4.07 -23.89
C ILE A 176 -9.41 -2.91 -24.84
N ARG A 177 -8.16 -2.43 -24.75
CA ARG A 177 -7.65 -1.31 -25.56
C ARG A 177 -7.57 -1.61 -27.07
N LYS A 178 -7.67 -2.88 -27.49
CA LYS A 178 -7.75 -3.23 -28.92
C LYS A 178 -9.12 -2.97 -29.53
N HIS A 179 -10.18 -2.86 -28.71
CA HIS A 179 -11.54 -2.63 -29.18
C HIS A 179 -11.88 -1.14 -29.28
N GLY A 180 -11.19 -0.27 -28.55
CA GLY A 180 -11.44 1.17 -28.55
C GLY A 180 -10.69 1.91 -27.45
N GLU A 181 -11.06 3.18 -27.24
CA GLU A 181 -10.50 4.03 -26.18
C GLU A 181 -11.38 3.97 -24.93
N LEU A 182 -10.76 3.81 -23.75
CA LEU A 182 -11.46 3.87 -22.47
C LEU A 182 -11.93 5.30 -22.20
N THR A 183 -13.21 5.47 -21.89
CA THR A 183 -13.78 6.80 -21.58
C THR A 183 -13.92 7.06 -20.09
N ASP A 184 -13.73 6.03 -19.25
CA ASP A 184 -13.71 6.12 -17.79
C ASP A 184 -12.52 5.35 -17.17
N ASP A 185 -12.35 5.47 -15.84
CA ASP A 185 -11.25 4.89 -15.09
C ASP A 185 -11.37 3.35 -14.99
N LEU A 186 -10.32 2.65 -15.44
CA LEU A 186 -10.22 1.20 -15.35
C LEU A 186 -9.52 0.76 -14.06
N SER A 187 -10.21 -0.05 -13.26
CA SER A 187 -9.61 -0.80 -12.16
C SER A 187 -9.96 -2.28 -12.28
N LEU A 188 -8.98 -3.15 -12.03
CA LEU A 188 -9.15 -4.60 -12.04
C LEU A 188 -8.51 -5.23 -10.80
N LEU A 189 -9.18 -6.23 -10.23
CA LEU A 189 -8.69 -7.03 -9.12
C LEU A 189 -8.77 -8.51 -9.51
N LYS A 190 -7.65 -9.22 -9.34
CA LYS A 190 -7.54 -10.66 -9.57
C LYS A 190 -7.44 -11.41 -8.24
N VAL A 191 -8.22 -12.47 -8.08
CA VAL A 191 -8.06 -13.47 -7.00
C VAL A 191 -7.91 -14.84 -7.64
N GLU A 192 -6.79 -15.52 -7.39
CA GLU A 192 -6.52 -16.86 -7.91
C GLU A 192 -6.51 -17.88 -6.78
N PHE A 193 -7.30 -18.95 -6.92
CA PHE A 193 -7.43 -19.95 -5.87
C PHE A 193 -6.43 -21.09 -6.05
N GLN A 194 -5.56 -21.27 -5.06
CA GLN A 194 -4.58 -22.35 -5.01
C GLN A 194 -4.90 -23.23 -3.80
N MET A 195 -5.29 -24.49 -4.06
CA MET A 195 -5.52 -25.45 -2.99
C MET A 195 -4.19 -26.05 -2.55
N GLU A 196 -3.59 -25.52 -1.48
CA GLU A 196 -2.45 -26.14 -0.79
C GLU A 196 -2.97 -27.13 0.25
N ARG A 197 -2.77 -28.44 0.01
CA ARG A 197 -2.94 -29.42 1.09
C ARG A 197 -1.72 -29.32 2.00
N LYS A 198 -1.90 -28.95 3.26
CA LYS A 198 -0.89 -29.20 4.31
C LYS A 198 -0.62 -30.71 4.38
N SER A 199 0.51 -31.15 3.83
CA SER A 199 1.03 -32.51 4.05
C SER A 199 1.80 -32.52 5.36
N ASP A 200 1.43 -33.43 6.27
CA ASP A 200 2.16 -33.71 7.51
C ASP A 200 3.51 -34.42 7.24
N GLU A 201 4.44 -33.80 6.53
CA GLU A 201 5.86 -34.20 6.54
C GLU A 201 6.75 -32.95 6.45
N PRO A 202 7.84 -32.88 7.25
CA PRO A 202 8.73 -31.73 7.22
C PRO A 202 9.86 -31.99 6.22
N GLU A 203 9.84 -31.35 5.04
CA GLU A 203 11.08 -31.00 4.34
C GLU A 203 10.86 -29.98 3.21
N GLU A 204 11.79 -29.01 3.20
CA GLU A 204 12.37 -28.26 2.09
C GLU A 204 11.61 -28.25 0.75
N GLU A 205 10.95 -27.13 0.42
CA GLU A 205 11.15 -26.38 -0.85
C GLU A 205 10.20 -25.17 -0.97
N THR A 206 10.81 -23.99 -1.18
CA THR A 206 10.40 -22.89 -2.07
C THR A 206 8.93 -22.53 -2.37
N PHE A 207 8.53 -21.32 -1.90
CA PHE A 207 7.41 -20.42 -2.34
C PHE A 207 5.98 -21.00 -2.22
N THR A 208 4.95 -20.33 -1.68
CA THR A 208 4.24 -19.12 -2.16
C THR A 208 3.24 -18.64 -1.10
N GLY A 209 3.15 -17.36 -0.75
CA GLY A 209 2.03 -16.53 -1.24
C GLY A 209 0.79 -16.46 -0.32
N GLY A 210 0.44 -17.52 0.42
CA GLY A 210 -0.84 -17.62 1.16
C GLY A 210 -0.76 -17.45 2.67
N ASP A 211 0.22 -18.07 3.34
CA ASP A 211 0.27 -18.18 4.82
C ASP A 211 0.66 -16.89 5.58
N ARG A 212 0.76 -15.73 4.90
CA ARG A 212 1.39 -14.53 5.48
C ARG A 212 0.47 -13.62 6.27
N ILE A 213 -0.86 -13.66 6.15
CA ILE A 213 -1.66 -12.59 6.77
C ILE A 213 -1.76 -12.73 8.30
N GLU A 214 -1.90 -13.94 8.84
CA GLU A 214 -1.97 -14.13 10.31
C GLU A 214 -0.60 -14.28 10.98
N VAL A 215 0.42 -14.76 10.25
CA VAL A 215 1.79 -14.88 10.77
C VAL A 215 2.58 -13.56 10.63
N ALA A 216 2.20 -12.66 9.72
CA ALA A 216 2.86 -11.36 9.49
C ALA A 216 2.35 -10.19 10.34
N LEU A 217 1.63 -10.44 11.44
CA LEU A 217 1.31 -9.39 12.41
C LEU A 217 2.12 -9.50 13.70
N ASN A 218 2.92 -10.55 13.87
CA ASN A 218 3.91 -10.61 14.94
C ASN A 218 5.12 -9.73 14.57
N PRO A 219 5.41 -8.65 15.33
CA PRO A 219 6.53 -7.78 15.00
C PRO A 219 7.89 -8.47 14.95
N ASP A 220 8.07 -9.55 15.72
CA ASP A 220 9.32 -10.33 15.71
C ASP A 220 9.49 -11.12 14.42
N ILE A 221 8.39 -11.63 13.85
CA ILE A 221 8.42 -12.36 12.58
C ILE A 221 8.64 -11.39 11.43
N ILE A 222 7.89 -10.27 11.39
CA ILE A 222 8.09 -9.19 10.41
C ILE A 222 9.55 -8.75 10.40
N TYR A 223 10.14 -8.57 11.59
CA TYR A 223 11.52 -8.14 11.74
C TYR A 223 12.52 -9.17 11.18
N GLU A 224 12.40 -10.45 11.54
CA GLU A 224 13.34 -11.48 11.06
C GLU A 224 13.15 -11.78 9.56
N ASP A 225 11.92 -11.80 9.06
CA ASP A 225 11.63 -11.97 7.63
C ASP A 225 12.20 -10.83 6.80
N ALA A 226 11.95 -9.57 7.20
CA ALA A 226 12.47 -8.42 6.49
C ALA A 226 14.00 -8.41 6.48
N LYS A 227 14.63 -8.78 7.60
CA LYS A 227 16.08 -8.91 7.70
C LYS A 227 16.62 -10.02 6.79
N GLN A 228 15.91 -11.14 6.67
CA GLN A 228 16.30 -12.24 5.79
C GLN A 228 16.11 -11.88 4.31
N LEU A 229 14.99 -11.23 3.95
CA LEU A 229 14.75 -10.68 2.61
C LEU A 229 15.85 -9.69 2.22
N TYR A 230 16.24 -8.79 3.13
CA TYR A 230 17.32 -7.85 2.90
C TYR A 230 18.68 -8.55 2.68
N LYS A 231 19.01 -9.57 3.48
CA LYS A 231 20.24 -10.38 3.28
C LYS A 231 20.24 -11.10 1.93
N ASN A 232 19.08 -11.53 1.47
CA ASN A 232 18.91 -12.20 0.18
C ASN A 232 18.85 -11.22 -1.01
N GLY A 233 19.09 -9.92 -0.78
CA GLY A 233 19.09 -8.89 -1.81
C GLY A 233 17.69 -8.45 -2.27
N LYS A 234 16.61 -8.98 -1.68
CA LYS A 234 15.23 -8.62 -1.98
C LYS A 234 14.82 -7.37 -1.19
N VAL A 235 15.49 -6.25 -1.50
CA VAL A 235 15.38 -5.00 -0.74
C VAL A 235 13.97 -4.42 -0.75
N ASP A 236 13.31 -4.40 -1.91
CA ASP A 236 11.97 -3.82 -2.05
C ASP A 236 10.92 -4.58 -1.22
N GLN A 237 10.97 -5.92 -1.25
CA GLN A 237 10.08 -6.77 -0.45
C GLN A 237 10.32 -6.60 1.05
N ALA A 238 11.58 -6.43 1.47
CA ALA A 238 11.91 -6.17 2.87
C ALA A 238 11.33 -4.82 3.33
N LEU A 239 11.43 -3.78 2.49
CA LEU A 239 10.89 -2.46 2.79
C LEU A 239 9.36 -2.45 2.85
N GLU A 240 8.70 -3.13 1.92
CA GLU A 240 7.24 -3.26 1.90
C GLU A 240 6.73 -3.96 3.16
N LEU A 241 7.34 -5.11 3.51
CA LEU A 241 6.97 -5.86 4.71
C LEU A 241 7.14 -5.02 6.00
N LEU A 242 8.22 -4.25 6.08
CA LEU A 242 8.45 -3.35 7.21
C LEU A 242 7.48 -2.17 7.24
N LYS A 243 7.07 -1.62 6.09
CA LYS A 243 6.04 -0.59 6.00
C LYS A 243 4.70 -1.11 6.51
N THR A 244 4.32 -2.33 6.15
CA THR A 244 3.13 -3.00 6.69
C THR A 244 3.21 -3.13 8.21
N GLY A 245 4.36 -3.59 8.72
CA GLY A 245 4.59 -3.66 10.18
C GLY A 245 4.49 -2.31 10.88
N TYR A 246 5.06 -1.25 10.29
CA TYR A 246 5.00 0.11 10.81
C TYR A 246 3.57 0.66 10.84
N THR A 247 2.77 0.41 9.79
CA THR A 247 1.36 0.87 9.75
C THR A 247 0.50 0.21 10.83
N HIS A 248 0.84 -1.01 11.23
CA HIS A 248 0.08 -1.76 12.22
C HIS A 248 0.47 -1.39 13.66
N ASP A 249 1.76 -1.27 13.94
CA ASP A 249 2.28 -0.82 15.23
C ASP A 249 3.38 0.23 15.05
N THR A 250 2.95 1.48 14.97
CA THR A 250 3.86 2.62 14.86
C THR A 250 4.77 2.79 16.08
N ALA A 251 4.46 2.18 17.23
CA ALA A 251 5.28 2.26 18.43
C ALA A 251 6.40 1.20 18.46
N ASN A 252 6.39 0.25 17.51
CA ASN A 252 7.32 -0.88 17.53
C ASN A 252 8.77 -0.46 17.24
N GLN A 253 9.60 -0.42 18.28
CA GLN A 253 10.97 0.04 18.14
C GLN A 253 11.83 -0.83 17.22
N LYS A 254 11.63 -2.15 17.20
CA LYS A 254 12.44 -3.05 16.35
C LYS A 254 12.16 -2.81 14.87
N ILE A 255 10.88 -2.71 14.51
CA ILE A 255 10.46 -2.43 13.14
C ILE A 255 10.88 -1.02 12.73
N ASN A 256 10.61 0.00 13.56
CA ASN A 256 10.96 1.39 13.25
C ASN A 256 12.46 1.55 13.01
N LYS A 257 13.29 0.91 13.84
CA LYS A 257 14.73 0.90 13.69
C LYS A 257 15.16 0.35 12.32
N LEU A 258 14.65 -0.83 11.96
CA LEU A 258 15.04 -1.50 10.73
C LEU A 258 14.48 -0.77 9.50
N LEU A 259 13.22 -0.35 9.53
CA LEU A 259 12.59 0.41 8.45
C LEU A 259 13.32 1.74 8.22
N GLY A 260 13.56 2.53 9.26
CA GLY A 260 14.26 3.80 9.14
C GLY A 260 15.67 3.63 8.54
N LEU A 261 16.40 2.60 8.96
CA LEU A 261 17.73 2.28 8.41
C LEU A 261 17.66 1.85 6.93
N LEU A 262 16.75 0.94 6.59
CA LEU A 262 16.65 0.42 5.22
C LEU A 262 16.13 1.48 4.26
N SER A 263 15.13 2.28 4.66
CA SER A 263 14.65 3.41 3.86
C SER A 263 15.74 4.43 3.61
N PHE A 264 16.56 4.75 4.62
CA PHE A 264 17.72 5.64 4.45
C PHE A 264 18.72 5.08 3.43
N LYS A 265 19.08 3.78 3.55
CA LYS A 265 19.99 3.12 2.60
C LYS A 265 19.40 3.03 1.18
N GLY A 266 18.10 2.83 1.07
CA GLY A 266 17.34 2.83 -0.17
C GLY A 266 17.08 4.21 -0.76
N LYS A 267 17.55 5.29 -0.09
CA LYS A 267 17.35 6.69 -0.47
C LYS A 267 15.89 7.16 -0.46
N ASP A 268 14.98 6.39 0.14
CA ASP A 268 13.63 6.84 0.51
C ASP A 268 13.73 7.73 1.75
N TYR A 269 14.28 8.93 1.55
CA TYR A 269 14.55 9.88 2.64
C TYR A 269 13.26 10.36 3.29
N THR A 270 12.16 10.41 2.55
CA THR A 270 10.83 10.77 3.06
C THR A 270 10.36 9.79 4.14
N THR A 271 10.32 8.49 3.84
CA THR A 271 9.96 7.46 4.82
C THR A 271 10.98 7.41 5.96
N ALA A 272 12.27 7.51 5.64
CA ALA A 272 13.32 7.51 6.65
C ALA A 272 13.12 8.64 7.67
N ILE A 273 12.81 9.87 7.22
CA ILE A 273 12.56 11.01 8.12
C ILE A 273 11.38 10.74 9.05
N GLU A 274 10.26 10.25 8.51
CA GLU A 274 9.06 9.97 9.30
C GLU A 274 9.34 8.94 10.39
N VAL A 275 9.86 7.78 9.99
CA VAL A 275 10.07 6.64 10.87
C VAL A 275 11.16 6.91 11.90
N LEU A 276 12.27 7.56 11.50
CA LEU A 276 13.36 7.90 12.42
C LEU A 276 12.94 8.96 13.44
N ASN A 277 12.14 9.95 13.06
CA ASN A 277 11.58 10.92 14.02
C ASN A 277 10.71 10.22 15.06
N ASN A 278 9.96 9.20 14.68
CA ASN A 278 9.16 8.44 15.61
C ASN A 278 10.03 7.57 16.53
N TYR A 279 11.01 6.86 15.97
CA TYR A 279 11.97 6.03 16.70
C TYR A 279 12.76 6.82 17.77
N LEU A 280 13.27 8.00 17.40
CA LEU A 280 14.13 8.79 18.28
C LEU A 280 13.38 9.52 19.40
N LYS A 281 12.04 9.60 19.35
CA LYS A 281 11.23 10.10 20.49
C LYS A 281 11.27 9.14 21.67
N THR A 282 11.34 7.84 21.39
CA THR A 282 11.20 6.75 22.36
C THR A 282 12.55 6.19 22.81
N ASP A 283 13.55 6.17 21.93
CA ASP A 283 14.93 5.78 22.27
C ASP A 283 15.95 6.81 21.73
N PRO A 284 16.20 7.90 22.48
CA PRO A 284 17.15 8.94 22.07
C PRO A 284 18.63 8.51 22.09
N GLY A 285 18.95 7.36 22.68
CA GLY A 285 20.32 6.94 23.03
C GLY A 285 21.13 6.30 21.88
N LEU A 286 20.55 6.19 20.69
CA LEU A 286 21.19 5.59 19.52
C LEU A 286 21.74 6.67 18.57
N HIS A 287 22.96 7.11 18.85
CA HIS A 287 23.68 8.21 18.20
C HIS A 287 23.71 8.14 16.66
N GLU A 288 23.90 6.94 16.09
CA GLU A 288 24.00 6.75 14.64
C GLU A 288 22.72 7.14 13.87
N TYR A 289 21.55 7.07 14.53
CA TYR A 289 20.27 7.37 13.88
C TYR A 289 20.00 8.87 13.79
N TRP A 290 20.57 9.68 14.70
CA TRP A 290 20.62 11.14 14.56
C TRP A 290 21.41 11.56 13.31
N PHE A 291 22.48 10.84 12.98
CA PHE A 291 23.25 11.06 11.76
C PHE A 291 22.41 10.79 10.51
N TYR A 292 21.72 9.65 10.45
CA TYR A 292 20.87 9.28 9.31
C TYR A 292 19.70 10.25 9.14
N LEU A 293 19.06 10.65 10.24
CA LEU A 293 17.99 11.64 10.22
C LEU A 293 18.50 12.99 9.69
N SER A 294 19.70 13.41 10.11
CA SER A 294 20.31 14.65 9.63
C SER A 294 20.58 14.62 8.13
N ILE A 295 21.23 13.56 7.63
CA ILE A 295 21.51 13.41 6.20
C ILE A 295 20.21 13.33 5.40
N ALA A 296 19.21 12.57 5.85
CA ALA A 296 17.93 12.45 5.15
C ALA A 296 17.25 13.81 5.02
N ASN A 297 17.15 14.59 6.10
CA ASN A 297 16.61 15.94 6.06
C ASN A 297 17.41 16.87 5.14
N LYS A 298 18.75 16.79 5.17
CA LYS A 298 19.62 17.57 4.27
C LYS A 298 19.35 17.23 2.79
N LYS A 299 19.16 15.94 2.48
CA LYS A 299 18.92 15.47 1.10
C LYS A 299 17.57 15.90 0.54
N VAL A 300 16.57 16.13 1.39
CA VAL A 300 15.25 16.66 0.99
C VAL A 300 15.15 18.18 1.12
N GLY A 301 16.26 18.88 1.43
CA GLY A 301 16.31 20.35 1.53
C GLY A 301 15.76 20.93 2.85
N LYS A 302 15.49 20.10 3.85
CA LYS A 302 15.02 20.51 5.18
C LYS A 302 16.20 20.84 6.10
N TYR A 303 16.89 21.94 5.84
CA TYR A 303 18.20 22.23 6.46
C TYR A 303 18.12 22.52 7.96
N GLU A 304 17.07 23.21 8.43
CA GLU A 304 16.87 23.46 9.87
C GLU A 304 16.70 22.16 10.65
N GLN A 305 15.89 21.23 10.13
CA GLN A 305 15.70 19.91 10.76
C GLN A 305 16.98 19.07 10.69
N ALA A 306 17.71 19.16 9.56
CA ALA A 306 19.01 18.51 9.43
C ALA A 306 20.01 19.02 10.47
N LEU A 307 20.04 20.34 10.69
CA LEU A 307 20.89 20.99 11.68
C LEU A 307 20.53 20.50 13.09
N GLN A 308 19.26 20.50 13.47
CA GLN A 308 18.82 20.03 14.78
C GLN A 308 19.27 18.58 15.05
N ALA A 309 19.08 17.68 14.09
CA ALA A 309 19.51 16.29 14.23
C ALA A 309 21.04 16.16 14.32
N SER A 310 21.80 16.95 13.55
CA SER A 310 23.26 16.95 13.59
C SER A 310 23.81 17.51 14.90
N LEU A 311 23.17 18.55 15.45
CA LEU A 311 23.51 19.11 16.77
C LEU A 311 23.23 18.10 17.88
N LYS A 312 22.10 17.38 17.84
CA LYS A 312 21.83 16.29 18.79
C LYS A 312 22.92 15.23 18.78
N LEU A 313 23.42 14.85 17.61
CA LEU A 313 24.56 13.94 17.53
C LEU A 313 25.85 14.58 18.05
N ASN A 314 26.09 15.86 17.76
CA ASN A 314 27.27 16.58 18.22
C ASN A 314 27.31 16.75 19.75
N ASP A 315 26.15 16.94 20.39
CA ASP A 315 26.05 17.00 21.85
C ASP A 315 26.52 15.70 22.51
N ILE A 316 26.34 14.57 21.82
CA ILE A 316 26.66 13.24 22.37
C ILE A 316 28.03 12.73 21.90
N GLN A 317 28.42 13.06 20.67
CA GLN A 317 29.69 12.70 20.06
C GLN A 317 30.32 13.91 19.36
N PRO A 318 30.90 14.86 20.14
CA PRO A 318 31.41 16.13 19.61
C PRO A 318 32.63 16.00 18.68
N GLU A 319 33.25 14.82 18.64
CA GLU A 319 34.42 14.51 17.81
C GLU A 319 34.10 13.51 16.69
N ASN A 320 32.81 13.22 16.44
CA ASN A 320 32.42 12.36 15.33
C ASN A 320 32.72 13.04 13.99
N LEU A 321 33.80 12.62 13.33
CA LEU A 321 34.30 13.22 12.09
C LEU A 321 33.23 13.27 10.98
N SER A 322 32.46 12.19 10.83
CA SER A 322 31.36 12.12 9.84
C SER A 322 30.28 13.16 10.12
N ASN A 323 29.91 13.34 11.39
CA ASN A 323 28.95 14.37 11.78
C ASN A 323 29.52 15.77 11.61
N LEU A 324 30.80 16.01 11.91
CA LEU A 324 31.44 17.32 11.69
C LEU A 324 31.46 17.70 10.21
N VAL A 325 31.74 16.75 9.31
CA VAL A 325 31.60 16.94 7.84
C VAL A 325 30.16 17.34 7.51
N ASN A 326 29.18 16.60 8.01
CA ASN A 326 27.78 16.87 7.71
C ASN A 326 27.28 18.20 8.30
N LEU A 327 27.65 18.53 9.53
CA LEU A 327 27.28 19.74 10.25
C LEU A 327 27.85 20.99 9.57
N SER A 328 29.14 20.97 9.21
CA SER A 328 29.78 22.05 8.45
C SER A 328 29.10 22.26 7.10
N ASP A 329 28.77 21.17 6.39
CA ASP A 329 28.07 21.25 5.11
C ASP A 329 26.64 21.79 5.26
N ILE A 330 25.92 21.46 6.34
CA ILE A 330 24.59 22.03 6.64
C ILE A 330 24.70 23.53 6.90
N TYR A 331 25.64 23.98 7.73
CA TYR A 331 25.86 25.40 7.97
C TYR A 331 26.19 26.15 6.68
N ARG A 332 27.02 25.57 5.80
CA ARG A 332 27.30 26.12 4.47
C ARG A 332 26.04 26.24 3.61
N LEU A 333 25.19 25.21 3.59
CA LEU A 333 23.92 25.22 2.84
C LEU A 333 22.88 26.21 3.39
N MET A 334 23.05 26.67 4.64
CA MET A 334 22.23 27.69 5.29
C MET A 334 22.89 29.08 5.27
N ASP A 335 23.95 29.27 4.48
CA ASP A 335 24.74 30.50 4.37
C ASP A 335 25.38 30.98 5.69
N GLN A 336 25.52 30.09 6.68
CA GLN A 336 26.17 30.35 7.97
C GLN A 336 27.68 30.05 7.88
N PHE A 337 28.37 30.78 7.01
CA PHE A 337 29.74 30.45 6.61
C PHE A 337 30.76 30.46 7.76
N ASP A 338 30.60 31.35 8.74
CA ASP A 338 31.53 31.44 9.88
C ASP A 338 31.46 30.19 10.76
N LEU A 339 30.25 29.71 11.05
CA LEU A 339 30.02 28.46 11.78
C LEU A 339 30.46 27.24 10.96
N ALA A 340 30.19 27.25 9.65
CA ALA A 340 30.62 26.19 8.75
C ALA A 340 32.15 26.04 8.75
N GLU A 341 32.87 27.16 8.72
CA GLU A 341 34.33 27.22 8.76
C GLU A 341 34.88 26.77 10.11
N GLU A 342 34.29 27.21 11.21
CA GLU A 342 34.67 26.77 12.57
C GLU A 342 34.61 25.24 12.70
N VAL A 343 33.50 24.64 12.29
CA VAL A 343 33.30 23.18 12.34
C VAL A 343 34.27 22.44 11.41
N ALA A 344 34.52 22.96 10.20
CA ALA A 344 35.48 22.37 9.26
C ALA A 344 36.93 22.44 9.78
N ARG A 345 37.31 23.55 10.43
CA ARG A 345 38.64 23.68 11.07
C ARG A 345 38.78 22.73 12.26
N LYS A 346 37.73 22.55 13.05
CA LYS A 346 37.70 21.53 14.13
C LYS A 346 37.90 20.12 13.56
N LEU A 347 37.22 19.78 12.46
CA LEU A 347 37.40 18.50 11.76
C LEU A 347 38.85 18.27 11.32
N ILE A 348 39.48 19.26 10.69
CA ILE A 348 40.90 19.16 10.25
C ILE A 348 41.84 19.11 11.45
N HIS A 349 41.54 19.79 12.55
CA HIS A 349 42.37 19.70 13.75
C HIS A 349 42.39 18.28 14.34
N LEU A 350 41.23 17.62 14.35
CA LEU A 350 41.08 16.23 14.82
C LEU A 350 41.67 15.22 13.83
N ASP A 351 41.58 15.49 12.53
CA ASP A 351 42.17 14.67 11.46
C ASP A 351 42.84 15.56 10.39
N PRO A 352 44.13 15.89 10.57
CA PRO A 352 44.86 16.80 9.69
C PRO A 352 44.97 16.37 8.22
N GLY A 353 44.67 15.11 7.90
CA GLY A 353 44.67 14.58 6.53
C GLY A 353 43.26 14.43 5.92
N ASN A 354 42.23 14.95 6.58
CA ASN A 354 40.86 14.72 6.15
C ASN A 354 40.51 15.48 4.85
N GLN A 355 40.47 14.76 3.73
CA GLN A 355 40.16 15.34 2.42
C GLN A 355 38.78 16.02 2.36
N ASN A 356 37.79 15.55 3.13
CA ASN A 356 36.47 16.18 3.17
C ASN A 356 36.50 17.53 3.87
N GLY A 357 37.30 17.68 4.94
CA GLY A 357 37.50 18.95 5.62
C GLY A 357 38.15 20.00 4.73
N GLU A 358 39.24 19.63 4.04
CA GLU A 358 39.88 20.55 3.07
C GLU A 358 38.94 20.97 1.94
N ARG A 359 38.15 20.01 1.43
CA ARG A 359 37.16 20.29 0.39
C ARG A 359 36.07 21.23 0.90
N LEU A 360 35.59 21.06 2.13
CA LEU A 360 34.56 21.91 2.72
C LEU A 360 35.06 23.35 2.86
N LEU A 361 36.28 23.58 3.33
CA LEU A 361 36.85 24.94 3.41
C LEU A 361 36.86 25.64 2.05
N LYS A 362 37.30 24.95 0.99
CA LYS A 362 37.27 25.49 -0.38
C LYS A 362 35.85 25.81 -0.87
N LEU A 363 34.88 24.96 -0.54
CA LEU A 363 33.48 25.19 -0.90
C LEU A 363 32.90 26.39 -0.15
N ILE A 364 33.21 26.52 1.15
CA ILE A 364 32.78 27.65 1.99
C ILE A 364 33.36 28.96 1.46
N GLU A 365 34.66 29.01 1.16
CA GLU A 365 35.30 30.19 0.58
C GLU A 365 34.69 30.59 -0.76
N ARG A 366 34.41 29.61 -1.63
CA ARG A 366 33.76 29.84 -2.92
C ARG A 366 32.34 30.38 -2.76
N ASP A 367 31.54 29.79 -1.87
CA ASP A 367 30.13 30.15 -1.71
C ASP A 367 29.95 31.46 -0.92
N ARG A 368 30.97 31.88 -0.15
CA ARG A 368 31.04 33.17 0.55
C ARG A 368 31.41 34.35 -0.38
N ALA A 369 32.15 34.08 -1.46
CA ALA A 369 32.66 35.08 -2.40
C ALA A 369 31.61 35.48 -3.45
#